data_AF-W4RRM5-F1
#
_entry.id   AF-W4RRM5-F1
#
_cell.length_a   1.000
_cell.length_b   1.000
_cell.length_c   1.000
_cell.angle_alpha   90.00
_cell.angle_beta   90.00
_cell.angle_gamma   90.00
#
_symmetry.space_group_name_H-M   'P 1'
#
loop_
_entity.id
_entity.type
_entity.pdbx_description
1 polymer ?
#
loop_
_entity_poly.entity_id
_entity_poly.type
_entity_poly.pdbx_seq_one_letter_code
_entity_poly.pdbx_strand_id
1 'polypeptide(L)'
;MVGDKSASFLGAYVILPEEYPNQKVYILSASDIYRNYSFDSLMYYDAGEEFISAYRNTRENKTITSTDVFTDHYDSWISSFAPITDNSGNVVAILGIDAKASIIKENQVEILMLLLLEMAAILAVVYVILNLGLKKVMKPVDDLFFGIKEISSGNLTVKLPVHDQSELSLLSEKFNEMASQLAQLFERVSAASKQLGQTSLGIMSHFC
;
A
#
# COMPACT_ATOMS: atom_id res chain seq x y z
N MET A 1 25.92 -25.59 31.46
CA MET A 1 24.96 -25.96 30.40
C MET A 1 24.12 -24.72 30.11
N VAL A 2 24.40 -24.03 29.01
CA VAL A 2 23.59 -22.92 28.49
C VAL A 2 22.92 -23.50 27.25
N GLY A 3 21.64 -23.88 27.31
CA GLY A 3 21.12 -24.72 26.21
C GLY A 3 19.64 -24.95 26.09
N ASP A 4 18.74 -24.16 26.71
CA ASP A 4 17.30 -24.44 26.51
C ASP A 4 16.41 -23.20 26.30
N LYS A 5 17.01 -21.99 26.28
CA LYS A 5 16.28 -20.74 26.02
C LYS A 5 17.14 -19.75 25.23
N SER A 6 17.69 -20.17 24.08
CA SER A 6 18.36 -19.25 23.16
C SER A 6 17.43 -18.85 22.03
N ALA A 7 17.40 -17.56 21.71
CA ALA A 7 16.84 -17.06 20.47
C ALA A 7 17.45 -17.81 19.28
N SER A 8 16.65 -18.39 18.40
CA SER A 8 17.12 -19.12 17.21
C SER A 8 17.87 -18.25 16.20
N PHE A 9 17.87 -16.94 16.42
CA PHE A 9 18.44 -15.92 15.54
C PHE A 9 19.73 -15.29 16.07
N LEU A 10 20.15 -15.60 17.31
CA LEU A 10 21.36 -15.05 17.94
C LEU A 10 22.29 -16.16 18.40
N GLY A 11 23.50 -16.14 17.89
CA GLY A 11 24.59 -17.04 18.28
C GLY A 11 25.74 -16.29 18.89
N ALA A 12 26.56 -17.02 19.64
CA ALA A 12 27.81 -16.50 20.16
C ALA A 12 28.90 -17.57 20.07
N TYR A 13 30.14 -17.13 19.89
CA TYR A 13 31.30 -17.98 19.78
C TYR A 13 32.55 -17.24 20.25
N VAL A 14 33.56 -17.98 20.66
CA VAL A 14 34.85 -17.46 21.10
C VAL A 14 35.92 -17.90 20.12
N ILE A 15 36.76 -16.96 19.70
CA ILE A 15 37.78 -17.14 18.68
C ILE A 15 39.15 -16.88 19.31
N LEU A 16 40.16 -17.64 18.90
CA LEU A 16 41.57 -17.32 19.16
C LEU A 16 41.98 -16.03 18.43
N PRO A 17 42.84 -15.18 19.02
CA PRO A 17 43.28 -13.92 18.43
C PRO A 17 44.21 -14.12 17.21
N GLU A 18 44.83 -15.29 17.06
CA GLU A 18 45.67 -15.62 15.92
C GLU A 18 44.86 -15.77 14.63
N GLU A 19 45.34 -15.09 13.59
CA GLU A 19 44.87 -15.29 12.22
C GLU A 19 45.78 -16.30 11.51
N TYR A 20 45.18 -17.22 10.78
CA TYR A 20 45.84 -18.29 10.03
C TYR A 20 45.79 -18.01 8.52
N PRO A 21 46.65 -18.65 7.70
CA PRO A 21 46.67 -18.46 6.26
C PRO A 21 45.28 -18.60 5.62
N ASN A 22 45.04 -17.82 4.57
CA ASN A 22 43.76 -17.74 3.85
C ASN A 22 42.59 -17.25 4.73
N GLN A 23 42.83 -16.23 5.57
CA GLN A 23 41.77 -15.56 6.37
C GLN A 23 41.04 -16.52 7.31
N LYS A 24 41.76 -17.52 7.82
CA LYS A 24 41.19 -18.50 8.73
C LYS A 24 41.36 -18.05 10.17
N VAL A 25 40.35 -18.32 10.99
CA VAL A 25 40.39 -18.13 12.43
C VAL A 25 40.04 -19.42 13.14
N TYR A 26 40.52 -19.60 14.37
CA TYR A 26 40.24 -20.82 15.13
C TYR A 26 39.13 -20.57 16.16
N ILE A 27 38.02 -21.29 16.02
CA ILE A 27 36.86 -21.22 16.90
C ILE A 27 37.12 -22.12 18.11
N LEU A 28 37.17 -21.54 19.32
CA LEU A 28 37.34 -22.28 20.57
C LEU A 28 36.04 -22.91 21.04
N SER A 29 34.96 -22.14 21.01
CA SER A 29 33.66 -22.57 21.47
C SER A 29 32.58 -21.84 20.70
N ALA A 30 31.52 -22.54 20.32
CA ALA A 30 30.37 -21.98 19.63
C ALA A 30 29.07 -22.42 20.31
N SER A 31 28.05 -21.57 20.24
CA SER A 31 26.69 -21.90 20.68
C SER A 31 26.10 -23.07 19.89
N ASP A 32 25.24 -23.86 20.54
CA ASP A 32 24.59 -25.02 19.92
C ASP A 32 23.72 -24.66 18.71
N ILE A 33 23.32 -23.38 18.57
CA ILE A 33 22.53 -22.92 17.42
C ILE A 33 23.26 -23.10 16.07
N TYR A 34 24.58 -23.19 16.09
CA TYR A 34 25.40 -23.33 14.89
C TYR A 34 25.57 -24.78 14.42
N ARG A 35 25.20 -25.77 15.24
CA ARG A 35 25.37 -27.20 14.90
C ARG A 35 24.67 -27.59 13.60
N ASN A 36 23.52 -26.98 13.32
CA ASN A 36 22.78 -27.22 12.08
C ASN A 36 23.49 -26.71 10.82
N TYR A 37 24.50 -25.86 10.99
CA TYR A 37 25.29 -25.27 9.93
C TYR A 37 26.66 -25.94 9.76
N SER A 38 26.97 -27.02 10.49
CA SER A 38 28.34 -27.58 10.51
C SER A 38 29.42 -26.58 10.95
N PHE A 39 29.03 -25.57 11.72
CA PHE A 39 29.92 -24.67 12.44
C PHE A 39 29.91 -25.10 13.91
N ASP A 40 31.04 -25.59 14.40
CA ASP A 40 31.20 -26.19 15.73
C ASP A 40 32.41 -25.58 16.46
N SER A 41 32.56 -25.97 17.72
CA SER A 41 33.72 -25.67 18.53
C SER A 41 34.96 -26.40 18.02
N LEU A 42 36.14 -25.84 18.26
CA LEU A 42 37.46 -26.44 17.98
C LEU A 42 37.77 -26.66 16.49
N MET A 43 37.32 -25.76 15.63
CA MET A 43 37.56 -25.82 14.17
C MET A 43 38.19 -24.54 13.61
N TYR A 44 38.79 -24.68 12.42
CA TYR A 44 39.17 -23.53 11.61
C TYR A 44 37.96 -23.06 10.80
N TYR A 45 37.64 -21.78 10.92
CA TYR A 45 36.59 -21.12 10.16
C TYR A 45 37.20 -20.22 9.09
N ASP A 46 36.68 -20.31 7.86
CA ASP A 46 37.05 -19.44 6.74
C ASP A 46 36.14 -18.21 6.77
N ALA A 47 36.69 -17.11 7.29
CA ALA A 47 35.91 -15.95 7.69
C ALA A 47 35.42 -15.10 6.51
N GLY A 48 36.11 -15.14 5.36
CA GLY A 48 35.90 -14.19 4.28
C GLY A 48 36.22 -12.73 4.67
N GLU A 49 36.12 -11.82 3.69
CA GLU A 49 36.63 -10.45 3.83
C GLU A 49 35.89 -9.60 4.87
N GLU A 50 34.56 -9.62 4.88
CA GLU A 50 33.78 -8.75 5.76
C GLU A 50 34.02 -9.10 7.24
N PHE A 51 33.92 -10.38 7.60
CA PHE A 51 34.20 -10.87 8.94
C PHE A 51 35.64 -10.57 9.34
N ILE A 52 36.62 -10.93 8.49
CA ILE A 52 38.04 -10.80 8.87
C ILE A 52 38.43 -9.34 9.05
N SER A 53 37.80 -8.41 8.30
CA SER A 53 38.04 -6.98 8.45
C SER A 53 37.60 -6.45 9.83
N ALA A 54 36.37 -6.77 10.26
CA ALA A 54 35.85 -6.36 11.57
C ALA A 54 36.58 -7.06 12.72
N TYR A 55 36.95 -8.32 12.53
CA TYR A 55 37.77 -9.10 13.46
C TYR A 55 39.16 -8.46 13.66
N ARG A 56 39.88 -8.11 12.57
CA ARG A 56 41.19 -7.45 12.63
C ARG A 56 41.09 -6.09 13.32
N ASN A 57 40.10 -5.29 12.96
CA ASN A 57 39.85 -3.99 13.60
C ASN A 57 39.64 -4.15 15.11
N THR A 58 38.83 -5.11 15.53
CA THR A 58 38.59 -5.42 16.94
C THR A 58 39.87 -5.85 17.66
N ARG A 59 40.68 -6.72 17.03
CA ARG A 59 41.95 -7.21 17.58
C ARG A 59 42.98 -6.08 17.75
N GLU A 60 43.10 -5.22 16.74
CA GLU A 60 44.14 -4.18 16.67
C GLU A 60 43.80 -2.94 17.49
N ASN A 61 42.56 -2.47 17.36
CA ASN A 61 42.10 -1.25 18.04
C ASN A 61 41.50 -1.51 19.42
N LYS A 62 41.25 -2.78 19.77
CA LYS A 62 40.66 -3.20 21.06
C LYS A 62 39.29 -2.55 21.31
N THR A 63 38.54 -2.30 20.24
CA THR A 63 37.19 -1.73 20.28
C THR A 63 36.18 -2.72 19.73
N ILE A 64 34.94 -2.64 20.20
CA ILE A 64 33.86 -3.43 19.62
C ILE A 64 33.64 -2.98 18.18
N THR A 65 33.74 -3.91 17.23
CA THR A 65 33.50 -3.65 15.81
C THR A 65 32.42 -4.60 15.30
N SER A 66 31.53 -4.08 14.46
CA SER A 66 30.49 -4.90 13.83
C SER A 66 30.67 -4.88 12.32
N THR A 67 30.21 -5.95 11.67
CA THR A 67 30.16 -6.05 10.21
C THR A 67 28.90 -5.39 9.66
N ASP A 68 28.90 -5.09 8.37
CA ASP A 68 27.65 -5.01 7.62
C ASP A 68 27.06 -6.42 7.41
N VAL A 69 25.92 -6.53 6.70
CA VAL A 69 25.36 -7.84 6.34
C VAL A 69 26.30 -8.54 5.36
N PHE A 70 26.85 -9.69 5.75
CA PHE A 70 27.61 -10.57 4.87
C PHE A 70 26.94 -11.93 4.70
N THR A 71 27.41 -12.70 3.73
CA THR A 71 26.94 -14.05 3.46
C THR A 71 28.14 -14.96 3.34
N ASP A 72 28.13 -16.04 4.11
CA ASP A 72 29.15 -17.08 4.09
C ASP A 72 28.59 -18.37 3.46
N HIS A 73 29.30 -19.48 3.63
CA HIS A 73 28.87 -20.80 3.13
C HIS A 73 27.66 -21.38 3.89
N TYR A 74 27.25 -20.75 4.99
CA TYR A 74 26.27 -21.24 5.95
C TYR A 74 24.97 -20.42 5.93
N ASP A 75 25.05 -19.09 6.00
CA ASP A 75 23.89 -18.18 6.01
C ASP A 75 24.28 -16.70 5.77
N SER A 76 23.31 -15.78 5.88
CA SER A 76 23.57 -14.34 5.99
C SER A 76 23.61 -13.91 7.46
N TRP A 77 24.64 -13.15 7.83
CA TRP A 77 24.89 -12.73 9.21
C TRP A 77 25.19 -11.23 9.33
N ILE A 78 24.93 -10.70 10.52
CA ILE A 78 25.54 -9.48 11.04
C ILE A 78 26.29 -9.91 12.30
N SER A 79 27.60 -9.68 12.33
CA SER A 79 28.46 -10.12 13.42
C SER A 79 28.99 -8.91 14.20
N SER A 80 29.06 -9.03 15.52
CA SER A 80 29.73 -8.07 16.38
C SER A 80 30.84 -8.76 17.17
N PHE A 81 32.01 -8.14 17.19
CA PHE A 81 33.20 -8.68 17.85
C PHE A 81 33.60 -7.81 19.03
N ALA A 82 33.82 -8.44 20.18
CA ALA A 82 34.34 -7.80 21.38
C ALA A 82 35.67 -8.46 21.78
N PRO A 83 36.73 -7.69 22.05
CA PRO A 83 38.01 -8.25 22.47
C PRO A 83 37.94 -8.69 23.94
N ILE A 84 38.51 -9.85 24.24
CA ILE A 84 38.74 -10.32 25.59
C ILE A 84 40.22 -10.09 25.88
N THR A 85 40.53 -9.21 26.85
CA THR A 85 41.91 -8.84 27.18
C THR A 85 42.37 -9.44 28.51
N ASP A 86 43.67 -9.73 28.60
CA ASP A 86 44.31 -10.05 29.87
C ASP A 86 44.54 -8.78 30.73
N ASN A 87 45.11 -8.97 31.93
CA ASN A 87 45.45 -7.87 32.84
C ASN A 87 46.54 -6.92 32.30
N SER A 88 47.28 -7.35 31.26
CA SER A 88 48.31 -6.54 30.59
C SER A 88 47.73 -5.77 29.39
N GLY A 89 46.44 -5.95 29.08
CA GLY A 89 45.76 -5.34 27.95
C GLY A 89 46.01 -6.04 26.61
N ASN A 90 46.57 -7.25 26.59
CA ASN A 90 46.72 -8.04 25.37
C ASN A 90 45.42 -8.75 25.04
N VAL A 91 45.03 -8.79 23.76
CA VAL A 91 43.86 -9.53 23.31
C VAL A 91 44.19 -11.02 23.33
N VAL A 92 43.52 -11.78 24.20
CA VAL A 92 43.74 -13.23 24.40
C VAL A 92 42.64 -14.09 23.77
N ALA A 93 41.50 -13.48 23.46
CA ALA A 93 40.41 -14.08 22.70
C ALA A 93 39.50 -12.99 22.15
N ILE A 94 38.62 -13.34 21.22
CA ILE A 94 37.58 -12.45 20.71
C ILE A 94 36.23 -13.14 20.85
N LEU A 95 35.27 -12.46 21.46
CA LEU A 95 33.87 -12.89 21.50
C LEU A 95 33.18 -12.39 20.23
N GLY A 96 32.68 -13.32 19.41
CA GLY A 96 31.78 -13.04 18.31
C GLY A 96 30.33 -13.28 18.72
N ILE A 97 29.43 -12.40 18.31
CA ILE A 97 27.97 -12.58 18.41
C ILE A 97 27.40 -12.38 17.01
N ASP A 98 26.68 -13.38 16.50
CA ASP A 98 26.01 -13.27 15.21
C ASP A 98 24.50 -13.12 15.37
N ALA A 99 23.94 -12.20 14.60
CA ALA A 99 22.51 -12.13 14.32
C ALA A 99 22.25 -12.67 12.90
N LYS A 100 21.35 -13.64 12.78
CA LYS A 100 20.92 -14.20 11.50
C LYS A 100 20.17 -13.14 10.69
N ALA A 101 20.81 -12.62 9.64
CA ALA A 101 20.25 -11.57 8.78
C ALA A 101 19.24 -12.10 7.77
N SER A 102 19.29 -13.40 7.44
CA SER A 102 18.33 -14.03 6.53
C SER A 102 16.92 -14.12 7.09
N ILE A 103 16.70 -14.04 8.41
CA ILE A 103 15.33 -13.93 8.99
C ILE A 103 14.63 -12.66 8.50
N ILE A 104 15.42 -11.60 8.24
CA ILE A 104 14.89 -10.37 7.63
C ILE A 104 14.53 -10.61 6.16
N LYS A 105 15.20 -11.54 5.46
CA LYS A 105 14.96 -11.88 4.05
C LYS A 105 13.85 -12.92 3.85
N GLU A 106 13.79 -13.97 4.66
CA GLU A 106 12.80 -15.05 4.57
C GLU A 106 11.37 -14.51 4.72
N ASN A 107 11.19 -13.48 5.55
CA ASN A 107 9.89 -12.84 5.74
C ASN A 107 9.55 -11.79 4.67
N GLN A 108 10.46 -11.41 3.77
CA GLN A 108 10.17 -10.35 2.78
C GLN A 108 9.09 -10.74 1.80
N VAL A 109 9.07 -12.01 1.39
CA VAL A 109 8.08 -12.52 0.43
C VAL A 109 6.70 -12.58 1.07
N GLU A 110 6.60 -13.01 2.32
CA GLU A 110 5.35 -13.03 3.07
C GLU A 110 4.84 -11.62 3.36
N ILE A 111 5.72 -10.72 3.80
CA ILE A 111 5.41 -9.29 3.99
C ILE A 111 4.97 -8.66 2.68
N LEU A 112 5.66 -8.94 1.57
CA LEU A 112 5.30 -8.41 0.25
C LEU A 112 3.92 -8.92 -0.20
N MET A 113 3.63 -10.21 0.00
CA MET A 113 2.30 -10.77 -0.31
C MET A 113 1.19 -10.14 0.54
N LEU A 114 1.43 -9.93 1.84
CA LEU A 114 0.50 -9.24 2.72
C LEU A 114 0.25 -7.79 2.27
N LEU A 115 1.32 -7.06 1.94
CA LEU A 115 1.21 -5.69 1.43
C LEU A 115 0.45 -5.62 0.09
N LEU A 116 0.68 -6.57 -0.81
CA LEU A 116 -0.04 -6.66 -2.08
C LEU A 116 -1.53 -6.96 -1.86
N LEU A 117 -1.85 -7.85 -0.93
CA LEU A 117 -3.23 -8.16 -0.56
C LEU A 117 -3.94 -6.93 0.02
N GLU A 118 -3.28 -6.21 0.93
CA GLU A 118 -3.80 -4.98 1.52
C GLU A 118 -4.01 -3.89 0.47
N MET A 119 -3.03 -3.69 -0.41
CA MET A 119 -3.13 -2.77 -1.55
C MET A 119 -4.32 -3.12 -2.45
N ALA A 120 -4.47 -4.40 -2.81
CA ALA A 120 -5.59 -4.86 -3.63
C ALA A 120 -6.94 -4.63 -2.94
N ALA A 121 -7.03 -4.85 -1.62
CA ALA A 121 -8.23 -4.58 -0.85
C ALA A 121 -8.60 -3.09 -0.84
N ILE A 122 -7.62 -2.21 -0.61
CA ILE A 122 -7.81 -0.75 -0.65
C ILE A 122 -8.29 -0.32 -2.05
N LEU A 123 -7.64 -0.79 -3.11
CA LEU A 123 -8.03 -0.48 -4.48
C LEU A 123 -9.45 -0.95 -4.80
N ALA A 124 -9.83 -2.15 -4.34
CA ALA A 124 -11.19 -2.65 -4.51
C ALA A 124 -12.23 -1.75 -3.82
N VAL A 125 -11.96 -1.32 -2.58
CA VAL A 125 -12.85 -0.41 -1.84
C VAL A 125 -12.96 0.93 -2.55
N VAL A 126 -11.84 1.54 -2.96
CA VAL A 126 -11.82 2.80 -3.70
C VAL A 126 -12.59 2.68 -5.01
N TYR A 127 -12.40 1.59 -5.76
CA TYR A 127 -13.14 1.32 -7.00
C TYR A 127 -14.65 1.27 -6.78
N VAL A 128 -15.11 0.58 -5.73
CA VAL A 128 -16.53 0.50 -5.38
C VAL A 128 -17.10 1.88 -5.04
N ILE A 129 -16.40 2.65 -4.20
CA ILE A 129 -16.84 4.00 -3.80
C ILE A 129 -16.93 4.91 -5.03
N LEU A 130 -15.91 4.92 -5.88
CA LEU A 130 -15.89 5.74 -7.10
C LEU A 130 -16.99 5.35 -8.07
N ASN A 131 -17.23 4.05 -8.30
CA ASN A 131 -18.26 3.59 -9.22
C ASN A 131 -19.67 3.96 -8.72
N LEU A 132 -19.94 3.81 -7.42
CA LEU A 132 -21.22 4.21 -6.83
C LEU A 132 -21.39 5.74 -6.84
N GLY A 133 -20.33 6.48 -6.49
CA GLY A 133 -20.32 7.94 -6.51
C GLY A 133 -20.56 8.49 -7.91
N LEU A 134 -19.85 7.99 -8.92
CA LEU A 134 -19.99 8.44 -10.30
C LEU A 134 -21.40 8.20 -10.85
N LYS A 135 -21.99 7.03 -10.57
CA LYS A 135 -23.39 6.74 -10.95
C LYS A 135 -24.36 7.73 -10.32
N LYS A 136 -24.17 8.08 -9.04
CA LYS A 136 -25.02 9.06 -8.36
C LYS A 136 -24.88 10.46 -8.96
N VAL A 137 -23.65 10.88 -9.23
CA VAL A 137 -23.34 12.20 -9.81
C VAL A 137 -23.84 12.32 -11.25
N MET A 138 -23.77 11.27 -12.05
CA MET A 138 -24.21 11.30 -13.46
C MET A 138 -25.72 11.11 -13.65
N LYS A 139 -26.44 10.60 -12.65
CA LYS A 139 -27.89 10.34 -12.76
C LYS A 139 -28.73 11.56 -13.19
N PRO A 140 -28.52 12.78 -12.66
CA PRO A 140 -29.26 13.97 -13.12
C PRO A 140 -29.05 14.28 -14.60
N VAL A 141 -27.89 13.92 -15.17
CA VAL A 141 -27.59 14.12 -16.60
C VAL A 141 -28.41 13.14 -17.45
N ASP A 142 -28.47 11.88 -17.05
CA ASP A 142 -29.31 10.87 -17.73
C ASP A 142 -30.80 11.25 -17.67
N ASP A 143 -31.27 11.71 -16.52
CA ASP A 143 -32.63 12.21 -16.35
C ASP A 143 -32.90 13.43 -17.25
N LEU A 144 -31.91 14.31 -17.43
CA LEU A 144 -32.02 15.47 -18.33
C LEU A 144 -32.20 15.04 -19.79
N PHE A 145 -31.42 14.06 -20.26
CA PHE A 145 -31.58 13.50 -21.60
C PHE A 145 -32.97 12.90 -21.80
N PHE A 146 -33.49 12.19 -20.79
CA PHE A 146 -34.85 11.67 -20.81
C PHE A 146 -35.89 12.79 -20.89
N GLY A 147 -35.79 13.82 -20.04
CA GLY A 147 -36.72 14.95 -20.04
C GLY A 147 -36.73 15.72 -21.36
N ILE A 148 -35.56 15.99 -21.94
CA ILE A 148 -35.44 16.65 -23.24
C ILE A 148 -36.16 15.84 -24.33
N LYS A 149 -36.00 14.51 -24.32
CA LYS A 149 -36.69 13.62 -25.26
C LYS A 149 -38.22 13.71 -25.11
N GLU A 150 -38.73 13.69 -23.88
CA GLU A 150 -40.17 13.84 -23.61
C GLU A 150 -40.72 15.17 -24.12
N ILE A 151 -40.05 16.29 -23.81
CA ILE A 151 -40.45 17.61 -24.33
C ILE A 151 -40.43 17.63 -25.85
N SER A 152 -39.38 17.10 -26.48
CA SER A 152 -39.28 17.05 -27.95
C SER A 152 -40.39 16.23 -28.61
N SER A 153 -40.97 15.27 -27.89
CA SER A 153 -42.10 14.46 -28.33
C SER A 153 -43.47 15.10 -28.11
N GLY A 154 -43.51 16.32 -27.53
CA GLY A 154 -44.73 17.07 -27.23
C GLY A 154 -45.27 16.87 -25.82
N ASN A 155 -44.61 16.07 -24.97
CA ASN A 155 -44.99 15.91 -23.57
C ASN A 155 -44.37 17.01 -22.70
N LEU A 156 -45.12 18.09 -22.47
CA LEU A 156 -44.69 19.21 -21.64
C LEU A 156 -44.99 19.03 -20.14
N THR A 157 -45.56 17.89 -19.75
CA THR A 157 -45.93 17.61 -18.34
C THR A 157 -44.84 16.85 -17.57
N VAL A 158 -43.76 16.46 -18.25
CA VAL A 158 -42.63 15.75 -17.63
C VAL A 158 -41.98 16.59 -16.53
N LYS A 159 -41.66 15.95 -15.41
CA LYS A 159 -40.87 16.54 -14.32
C LYS A 159 -39.72 15.62 -13.95
N LEU A 160 -38.53 16.18 -13.90
CA LEU A 160 -37.33 15.47 -13.48
C LEU A 160 -37.21 15.49 -11.95
N PRO A 161 -36.79 14.37 -11.34
CA PRO A 161 -36.49 14.31 -9.91
C PRO A 161 -35.26 15.17 -9.56
N VAL A 162 -35.29 15.81 -8.40
CA VAL A 162 -34.14 16.51 -7.81
C VAL A 162 -33.55 15.59 -6.74
N HIS A 163 -32.40 14.99 -7.02
CA HIS A 163 -31.84 13.91 -6.18
C HIS A 163 -31.04 14.41 -4.99
N ASP A 164 -30.41 15.58 -5.09
CA ASP A 164 -29.61 16.21 -4.03
C ASP A 164 -29.46 17.73 -4.24
N GLN A 165 -28.62 18.40 -3.44
CA GLN A 165 -28.30 19.83 -3.58
C GLN A 165 -26.99 20.08 -4.34
N SER A 166 -26.58 19.16 -5.22
CA SER A 166 -25.42 19.38 -6.09
C SER A 166 -25.72 20.35 -7.22
N GLU A 167 -24.67 20.93 -7.81
CA GLU A 167 -24.75 21.77 -9.00
C GLU A 167 -25.36 21.04 -10.21
N LEU A 168 -25.26 19.71 -10.26
CA LEU A 168 -25.90 18.90 -11.31
C LEU A 168 -27.39 18.69 -11.05
N SER A 169 -27.84 18.60 -9.79
CA SER A 169 -29.27 18.57 -9.46
C SER A 169 -29.96 19.90 -9.72
N LEU A 170 -29.24 21.03 -9.65
CA LEU A 170 -29.73 22.34 -10.08
C LEU A 170 -30.15 22.33 -11.56
N LEU A 171 -29.51 21.51 -12.40
CA LEU A 171 -29.87 21.35 -13.80
C LEU A 171 -31.28 20.78 -13.96
N SER A 172 -31.66 19.80 -13.13
CA SER A 172 -33.01 19.22 -13.10
C SER A 172 -34.06 20.25 -12.67
N GLU A 173 -33.74 21.10 -11.69
CA GLU A 173 -34.61 22.19 -11.25
C GLU A 173 -34.82 23.22 -12.38
N LYS A 174 -33.75 23.67 -13.03
CA LYS A 174 -33.82 24.60 -14.16
C LYS A 174 -34.54 24.02 -15.37
N PHE A 175 -34.36 22.73 -15.63
CA PHE A 175 -35.15 22.03 -16.64
C PHE A 175 -36.66 22.06 -16.32
N ASN A 176 -37.04 21.77 -15.07
CA ASN A 176 -38.44 21.76 -14.65
C ASN A 176 -39.09 23.16 -14.75
N GLU A 177 -38.36 24.22 -14.38
CA GLU A 177 -38.79 25.61 -14.57
C GLU A 177 -39.08 25.91 -16.05
N MET A 178 -38.15 25.56 -16.94
CA MET A 178 -38.29 25.73 -18.39
C MET A 178 -39.48 24.95 -18.95
N ALA A 179 -39.64 23.68 -18.58
CA ALA A 179 -40.75 22.83 -19.01
C ALA A 179 -42.11 23.44 -18.63
N SER A 180 -42.23 23.94 -17.40
CA SER A 180 -43.43 24.61 -16.91
C SER A 180 -43.74 25.90 -17.68
N GLN A 181 -42.73 26.70 -18.01
CA GLN A 181 -42.92 27.92 -18.79
C GLN A 181 -43.40 27.60 -20.21
N LEU A 182 -42.81 26.58 -20.83
CA LEU A 182 -43.20 26.14 -22.17
C LEU A 182 -44.65 25.62 -22.21
N ALA A 183 -45.06 24.83 -21.21
CA ALA A 183 -46.45 24.37 -21.07
C ALA A 183 -47.44 25.55 -21.00
N GLN A 184 -47.14 26.56 -20.16
CA GLN A 184 -47.99 27.75 -20.03
C GLN A 184 -48.07 28.56 -21.34
N LEU A 185 -46.97 28.68 -22.08
CA LEU A 185 -46.98 29.34 -23.39
C LEU A 185 -47.89 28.60 -24.38
N PHE A 186 -47.80 27.27 -24.41
CA PHE A 186 -48.64 26.44 -25.28
C PHE A 186 -50.13 26.55 -24.93
N GLU A 187 -50.48 26.57 -23.64
CA GLU A 187 -51.84 26.79 -23.17
C GLU A 187 -52.39 28.15 -23.60
N ARG A 188 -51.60 29.23 -23.45
CA ARG A 188 -51.99 30.58 -23.85
C ARG A 188 -52.23 30.69 -25.35
N VAL A 189 -51.34 30.10 -26.17
CA VAL A 189 -51.48 30.07 -27.64
C VAL A 189 -52.73 29.28 -28.04
N SER A 190 -52.97 28.12 -27.40
CA SER A 190 -54.16 27.31 -27.66
C SER A 190 -55.46 28.02 -27.29
N ALA A 191 -55.49 28.72 -26.14
CA ALA A 191 -56.64 29.50 -25.71
C ALA A 191 -56.95 30.66 -26.67
N ALA A 192 -55.93 31.40 -27.12
CA ALA A 192 -56.07 32.47 -28.09
C ALA A 192 -56.61 31.97 -29.45
N SER A 193 -56.11 30.83 -29.93
CA SER A 193 -56.60 30.19 -31.16
C SER A 193 -58.09 29.81 -31.05
N LYS A 194 -58.49 29.22 -29.91
CA LYS A 194 -59.89 28.84 -29.64
C LYS A 194 -60.81 30.05 -29.60
N GLN A 195 -60.38 31.15 -28.97
CA GLN A 195 -61.15 32.39 -28.90
C GLN A 195 -61.34 33.05 -30.27
N LEU A 196 -60.31 33.04 -31.13
CA LEU A 196 -60.41 33.52 -32.51
C LEU A 196 -61.41 32.69 -33.33
N GLY A 197 -61.35 31.36 -33.23
CA GLY A 197 -62.31 30.47 -33.90
C GLY A 197 -63.76 30.67 -33.44
N GLN A 198 -63.98 30.87 -32.13
CA GLN A 198 -65.30 31.18 -31.60
C GLN A 198 -65.82 32.55 -32.06
N THR A 199 -64.94 33.55 -32.15
CA THR A 199 -65.28 34.88 -32.67
C THR A 199 -65.68 34.81 -34.15
N SER A 200 -64.98 34.03 -34.97
CA SER A 200 -65.33 33.89 -36.40
C SER A 200 -66.68 33.18 -36.60
N LEU A 201 -66.97 32.15 -35.79
CA LEU A 201 -68.28 31.47 -35.77
C LEU A 201 -69.40 32.42 -35.31
N GLY A 202 -69.13 33.26 -34.30
CA GLY A 202 -70.08 34.28 -33.85
C GLY A 202 -70.39 35.33 -34.91
N ILE A 203 -69.38 35.81 -35.64
CA ILE A 203 -69.58 36.77 -36.75
C ILE A 203 -70.34 36.14 -37.92
N MET A 204 -70.08 34.87 -38.26
CA MET A 204 -70.88 34.19 -39.31
C MET A 204 -72.34 33.96 -38.91
N SER A 205 -72.63 33.76 -37.62
CA SER A 205 -74.02 33.65 -37.13
C SER A 205 -74.78 34.98 -37.10
N HIS A 206 -74.08 36.11 -37.19
CA HIS A 206 -74.66 37.45 -37.13
C HIS A 206 -74.94 38.06 -38.52
N PHE A 207 -74.50 37.39 -39.59
CA PHE A 207 -74.65 37.78 -41.00
C PHE A 207 -75.55 36.82 -41.81
N CYS A 208 -76.27 35.92 -41.15
CA CYS A 208 -77.34 35.10 -41.70
C CYS A 208 -78.68 35.49 -41.07
#